data_AF-A0A1F7HEZ7-F1
#
_entry.id   AF-A0A1F7HEZ7-F1
#
_cell.length_a   1.000
_cell.length_b   1.000
_cell.length_c   1.000
_cell.angle_alpha   90.00
_cell.angle_beta   90.00
_cell.angle_gamma   90.00
#
_symmetry.space_group_name_H-M   'P 1'
#
loop_
_entity.id
_entity.type
_entity.pdbx_description
1 polymer ?
#
loop_
_entity_poly.entity_id
_entity_poly.type
_entity_poly.pdbx_seq_one_letter_code
_entity_poly.pdbx_strand_id
1 'polypeptide(L)' 'MKNKGLQTFAGVLLIIGGLNWGLVGFFNYNLVSSLFAEGSFLTSLIYDLVGLSAVYMAFVMGNQK' A
#
# COMPACT_ATOMS: atom_id res chain seq x y z
N MET A 1 23.46 4.09 -0.61
CA MET A 1 22.84 4.80 -1.76
C MET A 1 21.34 4.78 -1.56
N LYS A 2 20.67 5.95 -1.54
CA LYS A 2 19.21 6.05 -1.52
C LYS A 2 18.70 5.42 -2.82
N ASN A 3 18.20 4.18 -2.78
CA ASN A 3 17.61 3.53 -3.97
C ASN A 3 16.28 4.22 -4.29
N LYS A 4 16.36 5.34 -5.00
CA LYS A 4 15.22 6.22 -5.31
C LYS A 4 14.06 5.44 -5.92
N GLY A 5 14.35 4.47 -6.80
CA GLY A 5 13.32 3.62 -7.42
C GLY A 5 12.48 2.84 -6.41
N LEU A 6 13.10 2.25 -5.38
CA LEU A 6 12.39 1.48 -4.36
C LEU A 6 11.56 2.38 -3.44
N GLN A 7 12.05 3.59 -3.13
CA GLN A 7 11.31 4.59 -2.37
C GLN A 7 10.10 5.14 -3.14
N THR A 8 10.26 5.41 -4.44
CA THR A 8 9.15 5.82 -5.30
C THR A 8 8.09 4.71 -5.39
N PHE A 9 8.52 3.46 -5.60
CA PHE A 9 7.59 2.32 -5.64
C PHE A 9 6.82 2.15 -4.33
N ALA A 10 7.52 2.11 -3.18
CA ALA A 10 6.89 2.01 -1.87
C ALA A 10 5.94 3.20 -1.59
N GLY A 11 6.32 4.41 -2.01
CA GLY A 11 5.48 5.60 -1.90
C GLY A 11 4.19 5.51 -2.72
N VAL A 12 4.26 5.00 -3.95
CA VAL A 12 3.07 4.76 -4.78
C VAL A 12 2.15 3.72 -4.14
N LEU A 13 2.69 2.60 -3.64
CA LEU A 13 1.87 1.60 -2.93
C LEU A 13 1.22 2.18 -1.66
N LEU A 14 1.93 3.01 -0.92
CA LEU A 14 1.38 3.71 0.25
C LEU A 14 0.25 4.66 -0.11
N ILE A 15 0.37 5.41 -1.21
CA ILE A 15 -0.71 6.29 -1.71
C ILE A 15 -1.93 5.47 -2.11
N ILE A 16 -1.74 4.40 -2.89
CA ILE A 16 -2.83 3.51 -3.31
C ILE A 16 -3.51 2.89 -2.09
N GLY A 17 -2.72 2.38 -1.13
CA GLY A 17 -3.20 1.85 0.13
C GLY A 17 -4.01 2.89 0.91
N GLY A 18 -3.44 4.07 1.15
CA GLY A 18 -4.09 5.15 1.89
C GLY A 18 -5.40 5.62 1.25
N LEU A 19 -5.43 5.74 -0.09
CA LEU A 19 -6.66 6.05 -0.81
C LEU A 19 -7.73 4.96 -0.62
N ASN A 20 -7.37 3.68 -0.78
CA ASN A 20 -8.30 2.58 -0.57
C ASN A 20 -8.83 2.53 0.87
N TRP A 21 -7.97 2.68 1.88
CA TRP A 21 -8.39 2.77 3.28
C TRP A 21 -9.30 3.99 3.54
N GLY A 22 -9.03 5.14 2.90
CA GLY A 22 -9.92 6.30 2.95
C GLY A 22 -11.29 6.02 2.34
N LEU A 23 -11.34 5.37 1.18
CA LEU A 23 -12.59 4.98 0.52
C LEU A 23 -13.40 3.98 1.36
N VAL A 24 -12.74 3.01 1.98
CA VAL A 24 -13.38 2.06 2.89
C VAL A 24 -13.91 2.78 4.14
N GLY A 25 -13.14 3.70 4.72
CA GLY A 25 -13.54 4.42 5.93
C GLY A 25 -14.69 5.42 5.73
N PHE A 26 -14.69 6.17 4.62
CA PHE A 26 -15.70 7.21 4.36
C PHE A 26 -16.94 6.67 3.62
N PHE A 27 -16.76 5.74 2.70
CA PHE A 27 -17.80 5.30 1.78
C PHE A 27 -18.11 3.80 1.87
N ASN A 28 -17.45 3.06 2.78
CA ASN A 28 -17.50 1.59 2.84
C ASN A 28 -17.18 0.93 1.48
N TYR A 29 -16.39 1.61 0.64
CA TYR A 29 -16.06 1.16 -0.70
C TYR A 29 -14.63 0.64 -0.77
N ASN A 30 -14.48 -0.64 -1.14
CA ASN A 30 -13.19 -1.28 -1.30
C ASN A 30 -12.75 -1.26 -2.76
N LEU A 31 -11.89 -0.29 -3.11
CA LEU A 31 -11.44 -0.08 -4.48
C LEU A 31 -10.57 -1.24 -4.97
N VAL A 32 -9.72 -1.82 -4.12
CA VAL A 32 -8.90 -2.98 -4.47
C VAL A 32 -9.78 -4.19 -4.80
N SER A 33 -10.75 -4.51 -3.92
CA SER A 33 -11.69 -5.62 -4.18
C SER A 33 -12.56 -5.36 -5.41
N SER A 34 -12.92 -4.10 -5.69
CA SER A 34 -13.72 -3.75 -6.88
C SER A 34 -12.99 -4.02 -8.19
N LEU A 35 -11.66 -3.89 -8.22
CA LEU A 35 -10.84 -4.09 -9.41
C LEU A 35 -10.41 -5.54 -9.60
N PHE A 36 -10.13 -6.26 -8.49
CA PHE A 36 -9.51 -7.59 -8.53
C PHE A 36 -10.42 -8.73 -8.05
N ALA A 37 -11.71 -8.43 -7.89
CA ALA A 37 -12.75 -9.26 -7.29
C ALA A 37 -12.56 -9.51 -5.78
N GLU A 38 -13.68 -9.51 -5.08
CA GLU A 38 -13.75 -9.70 -3.64
C GLU A 38 -13.42 -11.17 -3.29
N GLY A 39 -12.56 -11.38 -2.29
CA GLY A 39 -12.13 -12.73 -1.88
C GLY A 39 -11.06 -13.39 -2.77
N SER A 40 -10.61 -12.75 -3.85
CA SER A 40 -9.51 -13.26 -4.66
C SER A 40 -8.18 -13.29 -3.89
N PHE A 41 -7.39 -14.35 -4.12
CA PHE A 41 -6.00 -14.44 -3.65
C PHE A 41 -5.17 -13.19 -4.04
N LEU A 42 -5.44 -12.65 -5.24
CA LEU A 42 -4.75 -11.45 -5.74
C LEU A 42 -5.04 -10.20 -4.91
N THR A 43 -6.28 -10.04 -4.42
CA THR A 43 -6.69 -8.92 -3.55
C THR A 43 -5.92 -8.97 -2.24
N SER A 44 -5.84 -10.14 -1.61
CA SER A 44 -5.04 -10.35 -0.39
C SER A 44 -3.55 -10.06 -0.63
N LEU A 45 -3.00 -10.53 -1.75
CA LEU A 45 -1.60 -10.28 -2.12
C LEU A 45 -1.30 -8.77 -2.25
N ILE A 46 -2.22 -7.99 -2.82
CA ILE A 46 -2.07 -6.52 -2.92
C ILE A 46 -2.04 -5.89 -1.53
N TYR A 47 -2.92 -6.30 -0.62
CA TYR A 47 -2.92 -5.81 0.76
C TYR A 47 -1.62 -6.13 1.50
N ASP A 48 -1.09 -7.35 1.32
CA ASP A 48 0.20 -7.75 1.89
C ASP A 48 1.35 -6.88 1.37
N LEU A 49 1.37 -6.60 0.05
CA LEU A 49 2.39 -5.74 -0.57
C LEU A 49 2.29 -4.28 -0.11
N VAL A 50 1.08 -3.75 0.06
CA VAL A 50 0.84 -2.41 0.62
C VAL A 50 1.35 -2.35 2.07
N GLY A 51 1.02 -3.36 2.89
CA GLY A 51 1.49 -3.45 4.28
C GLY A 51 3.01 -3.54 4.39
N LEU A 52 3.64 -4.41 3.60
CA LEU A 52 5.11 -4.51 3.52
C LEU A 52 5.77 -3.22 3.07
N SER A 53 5.17 -2.51 2.11
CA SER A 53 5.67 -1.21 1.64
C SER A 53 5.61 -0.15 2.74
N ALA A 54 4.55 -0.15 3.56
CA ALA A 54 4.44 0.73 4.72
C ALA A 54 5.53 0.46 5.76
N VAL A 55 5.78 -0.82 6.08
CA VAL A 55 6.84 -1.21 7.02
C VAL A 55 8.22 -0.82 6.49
N TYR A 56 8.49 -1.08 5.20
CA TYR A 56 9.75 -0.69 4.56
C TYR A 56 9.96 0.82 4.62
N MET A 57 8.94 1.62 4.29
CA MET A 57 9.02 3.08 4.33
C MET A 57 9.24 3.60 5.76
N ALA A 58 8.56 3.00 6.76
CA ALA A 58 8.74 3.36 8.16
C ALA A 58 10.16 3.06 8.66
N PHE A 59 10.73 1.90 8.30
CA PHE A 59 12.11 1.54 8.64
C PHE A 59 13.13 2.44 7.94
N VAL A 60 12.93 2.72 6.64
CA VAL A 60 13.77 3.67 5.90
C VAL A 60 13.71 5.05 6.55
N MET A 61 12.53 5.55 6.91
CA MET A 61 12.38 6.87 7.55
C MET A 61 12.99 6.91 8.96
N GLY A 62 12.85 5.85 9.75
CA GLY A 62 13.41 5.74 11.10
C GLY A 62 14.94 5.64 11.14
N ASN A 63 15.55 5.02 10.12
CA ASN A 63 17.01 4.86 10.01
C ASN A 63 17.72 6.02 9.29
N GLN A 64 17.03 7.12 9.00
CA GLN A 64 17.65 8.34 8.47
C GLN A 64 18.16 9.29 9.58
N LYS A 65 18.34 8.80 10.82
CA LYS A 65 19.01 9.53 11.90
C LYS A 65 20.52 9.56 11.72
#